data_AF-A0A966QVY9-F1
#
_entry.id   AF-A0A966QVY9-F1
#
_cell.length_a   1.000
_cell.length_b   1.000
_cell.length_c   1.000
_cell.angle_alpha   90.00
_cell.angle_beta   90.00
_cell.angle_gamma   90.00
#
_symmetry.space_group_name_H-M   'P 1'
#
loop_
_entity.id
_entity.type
_entity.pdbx_description
1 polymer ?
#
loop_
_entity_poly.entity_id
_entity_poly.type
_entity_poly.pdbx_seq_one_letter_code
_entity_poly.pdbx_strand_id
1 'polypeptide(L)'
;MKQTKKKPTYKHSRNKLKVIGLASLAIISIFHILVTAYLFTEVYIIRKDTDPLVIRSMVFSSVDAVRKPAPVNFATGDSYVPEAKIYMPRTETSSSALYSYSAASTFDNGDVKDEEVTITSSSVMSSAKVKGMTTQGVAAFLESIPQLQACSRAFFIKFVDTKPQFAETTFLAKVPLQDGRTAYIHKDVGCKISTEEVQNALLKLRSFN
;
A
#
# COMPACT_ATOMS: atom_id res chain seq x y z
N MET A 1 44.91 -56.08 47.72
CA MET A 1 43.47 -55.92 48.06
C MET A 1 42.88 -54.81 47.21
N LYS A 2 41.98 -55.13 46.26
CA LYS A 2 41.29 -54.14 45.42
C LYS A 2 40.02 -53.66 46.14
N GLN A 3 39.99 -52.40 46.56
CA GLN A 3 38.76 -51.77 47.07
C GLN A 3 37.84 -51.41 45.90
N THR A 4 36.70 -52.09 45.83
CA THR A 4 35.61 -51.76 44.91
C THR A 4 34.84 -50.55 45.44
N LYS A 5 35.03 -49.39 44.78
CA LYS A 5 34.22 -48.19 45.02
C LYS A 5 32.76 -48.47 44.61
N LYS A 6 31.85 -48.57 45.58
CA LYS A 6 30.40 -48.59 45.34
C LYS A 6 29.97 -47.24 44.76
N LYS A 7 29.44 -47.22 43.53
CA LYS A 7 28.82 -46.03 42.94
C LYS A 7 27.50 -45.75 43.69
N PRO A 8 27.21 -44.50 44.08
CA PRO A 8 25.95 -44.16 44.74
C PRO A 8 24.79 -44.29 43.74
N THR A 9 23.86 -45.20 44.03
CA THR A 9 22.63 -45.37 43.25
C THR A 9 21.69 -44.22 43.57
N TYR A 10 21.61 -43.23 42.69
CA TYR A 10 20.66 -42.12 42.81
C TYR A 10 19.24 -42.65 42.56
N LYS A 11 18.60 -43.16 43.62
CA LYS A 11 17.19 -43.55 43.59
C LYS A 11 16.35 -42.27 43.62
N HIS A 12 16.30 -41.57 42.49
CA HIS A 12 15.52 -40.36 42.35
C HIS A 12 14.04 -40.74 42.48
N SER A 13 13.45 -40.41 43.63
CA SER A 13 12.06 -40.68 43.95
C SER A 13 11.18 -40.11 42.84
N ARG A 14 10.48 -41.00 42.09
CA ARG A 14 9.53 -40.62 41.03
C ARG A 14 8.53 -39.54 41.48
N ASN A 15 8.27 -39.44 42.79
CA ASN A 15 7.40 -38.42 43.37
C ASN A 15 8.04 -37.03 43.38
N LYS A 16 9.36 -36.91 43.57
CA LYS A 16 10.05 -35.61 43.47
C LYS A 16 10.05 -35.06 42.04
N LEU A 17 10.20 -35.94 41.05
CA LEU A 17 10.15 -35.55 39.63
C LEU A 17 8.75 -35.06 39.22
N LYS A 18 7.68 -35.71 39.72
CA LYS A 18 6.29 -35.28 39.50
C LYS A 18 5.98 -33.92 40.13
N VAL A 19 6.48 -33.69 41.35
CA VAL A 19 6.30 -32.41 42.06
C VAL A 19 7.03 -31.27 41.35
N ILE A 20 8.27 -31.51 40.89
CA ILE A 20 9.01 -30.52 40.09
C ILE A 20 8.31 -30.25 38.75
N GLY A 21 7.80 -31.28 38.07
CA GLY A 21 7.05 -31.13 36.83
C GLY A 21 5.78 -30.30 36.98
N LEU A 22 4.99 -30.55 38.03
CA LEU A 22 3.79 -29.76 38.34
C LEU A 22 4.13 -28.31 38.69
N ALA A 23 5.20 -28.08 39.46
CA ALA A 23 5.65 -26.73 39.79
C ALA A 23 6.11 -25.96 38.55
N SER A 24 6.85 -26.59 37.63
CA SER A 24 7.24 -25.95 36.36
C SER A 24 6.05 -25.60 35.47
N LEU A 25 5.04 -26.47 35.42
CA LEU A 25 3.80 -26.23 34.66
C LEU A 25 3.00 -25.04 35.22
N ALA A 26 2.92 -24.95 36.55
CA ALA A 26 2.28 -23.82 37.21
C ALA A 26 3.01 -22.50 36.92
N ILE A 27 4.35 -22.50 36.96
CA ILE A 27 5.15 -21.30 36.65
C ILE A 27 4.97 -20.87 35.19
N ILE A 28 5.00 -21.82 34.24
CA ILE A 28 4.79 -21.52 32.81
C ILE A 28 3.39 -20.95 32.57
N SER A 29 2.37 -21.51 33.24
CA SER A 29 0.99 -21.03 33.14
C SER A 29 0.83 -19.62 33.71
N ILE A 30 1.40 -19.34 34.89
CA ILE A 30 1.41 -17.99 35.48
C ILE A 30 2.15 -17.00 34.57
N PHE A 31 3.31 -17.39 34.05
CA PHE A 31 4.06 -16.56 33.10
C PHE A 31 3.24 -16.26 31.84
N HIS A 32 2.55 -17.27 31.28
CA HIS A 32 1.66 -17.06 30.15
C HIS A 32 0.56 -16.05 30.48
N ILE A 33 -0.15 -16.22 31.60
CA ILE A 33 -1.22 -15.31 32.03
C ILE A 33 -0.72 -13.87 32.20
N LEU A 34 0.45 -13.69 32.81
CA LEU A 34 1.05 -12.37 33.00
C LEU A 34 1.42 -11.71 31.66
N VAL A 35 1.98 -12.48 30.72
CA VAL A 35 2.30 -11.99 29.38
C VAL A 35 1.02 -11.62 28.62
N THR A 36 -0.03 -12.44 28.64
CA THR A 36 -1.29 -12.09 27.98
C THR A 36 -1.95 -10.87 28.62
N ALA A 37 -1.93 -10.75 29.96
CA ALA A 37 -2.47 -9.59 30.66
C ALA A 37 -1.70 -8.30 30.32
N TYR A 38 -0.37 -8.37 30.26
CA TYR A 38 0.47 -7.24 29.83
C TYR A 38 0.14 -6.82 28.40
N LEU A 39 0.14 -7.76 27.46
CA LEU A 39 -0.20 -7.49 26.06
C LEU A 39 -1.62 -6.93 25.90
N PHE A 40 -2.58 -7.45 26.66
CA PHE A 40 -3.95 -6.93 26.65
C PHE A 40 -4.02 -5.50 27.17
N THR A 41 -3.25 -5.17 28.20
CA THR A 41 -3.19 -3.83 28.79
C THR A 41 -2.57 -2.83 27.81
N GLU A 42 -1.44 -3.18 27.18
CA GLU A 42 -0.80 -2.37 26.14
C GLU A 42 -1.76 -2.13 24.95
N VAL A 43 -2.39 -3.19 24.43
CA VAL A 43 -3.37 -3.06 23.33
C VAL A 43 -4.59 -2.23 23.75
N TYR A 44 -5.04 -2.35 25.00
CA TYR A 44 -6.16 -1.57 25.53
C TYR A 44 -5.81 -0.08 25.69
N ILE A 45 -4.63 0.23 26.21
CA ILE A 45 -4.12 1.61 26.34
C ILE A 45 -3.94 2.22 24.95
N ILE A 46 -3.28 1.54 24.02
CA ILE A 46 -3.09 2.01 22.64
C ILE A 46 -4.45 2.25 21.96
N ARG A 47 -5.43 1.35 22.14
CA ARG A 47 -6.79 1.53 21.59
C ARG A 47 -7.54 2.72 22.20
N LYS A 48 -7.28 3.05 23.46
CA LYS A 48 -7.96 4.14 24.16
C LYS A 48 -7.34 5.50 23.80
N ASP A 49 -6.02 5.54 23.60
CA ASP A 49 -5.28 6.79 23.39
C ASP A 49 -5.04 7.12 21.91
N THR A 50 -5.28 6.20 20.98
CA THR A 50 -5.14 6.49 19.55
C THR A 50 -6.43 7.09 19.00
N ASP A 51 -6.44 8.42 18.83
CA ASP A 51 -7.51 9.12 18.11
C ASP A 51 -7.58 8.59 16.66
N PRO A 52 -8.72 8.02 16.22
CA PRO A 52 -8.93 7.56 14.85
C PRO A 52 -8.62 8.64 13.79
N LEU A 53 -8.80 9.91 14.12
CA LEU A 53 -8.49 11.03 13.23
C LEU A 53 -6.99 11.15 12.96
N VAL A 54 -6.14 10.86 13.94
CA VAL A 54 -4.68 10.89 13.77
C VAL A 54 -4.26 9.83 12.76
N ILE A 55 -4.73 8.58 12.91
CA ILE A 55 -4.42 7.50 11.95
C ILE A 55 -4.86 7.89 10.54
N ARG A 56 -6.08 8.42 10.39
CA ARG A 56 -6.62 8.84 9.09
C ARG A 56 -5.79 9.94 8.46
N SER A 57 -5.42 10.94 9.25
CA SER A 57 -4.58 12.05 8.79
C SER A 57 -3.22 11.55 8.30
N MET A 58 -2.56 10.65 9.04
CA MET A 58 -1.28 10.07 8.64
C MET A 58 -1.39 9.30 7.32
N VAL A 59 -2.44 8.49 7.17
CA VAL A 59 -2.68 7.74 5.93
C VAL A 59 -2.93 8.69 4.76
N PHE A 60 -3.75 9.73 4.92
CA PHE A 60 -4.02 10.68 3.85
C PHE A 60 -2.80 11.50 3.46
N SER A 61 -2.04 11.99 4.44
CA SER A 61 -0.78 12.67 4.19
C SER A 61 0.21 11.77 3.45
N SER A 62 0.26 10.48 3.77
CA SER A 62 1.11 9.53 3.06
C SER A 62 0.68 9.34 1.60
N VAL A 63 -0.63 9.25 1.35
CA VAL A 63 -1.16 9.10 -0.02
C VAL A 63 -1.00 10.39 -0.84
N ASP A 64 -1.01 11.56 -0.19
CA ASP A 64 -0.73 12.84 -0.83
C ASP A 64 0.75 13.00 -1.15
N ALA A 65 1.64 12.59 -0.24
CA ALA A 65 3.09 12.72 -0.42
C ALA A 65 3.63 11.94 -1.64
N VAL A 66 2.96 10.86 -2.05
CA VAL A 66 3.38 10.07 -3.22
C VAL A 66 2.94 10.67 -4.56
N ARG A 67 2.17 11.77 -4.56
CA ARG A 67 1.70 12.43 -5.77
C ARG A 67 2.01 13.90 -5.79
N LYS A 68 2.11 14.41 -7.00
CA LYS A 68 2.16 15.84 -7.26
C LYS A 68 1.12 16.23 -8.29
N PRO A 69 0.60 17.48 -8.21
CA PRO A 69 -0.24 18.01 -9.27
C PRO A 69 0.55 18.05 -10.58
N ALA A 70 -0.08 17.61 -11.66
CA ALA A 70 0.45 17.78 -13.00
C ALA A 70 0.46 19.27 -13.32
N PRO A 71 1.60 19.83 -13.74
CA PRO A 71 1.65 21.16 -14.31
C PRO A 71 0.65 21.33 -15.46
N VAL A 72 0.11 22.54 -15.61
CA VAL A 72 -0.90 22.85 -16.64
C VAL A 72 -0.36 23.90 -17.61
N ASN A 73 -0.52 23.67 -18.91
CA ASN A 73 -0.24 24.68 -19.93
C ASN A 73 -1.31 25.78 -19.84
N PHE A 74 -0.89 27.03 -19.58
CA PHE A 74 -1.84 28.14 -19.40
C PHE A 74 -2.69 28.42 -20.64
N ALA A 75 -2.17 28.15 -21.85
CA ALA A 75 -2.84 28.49 -23.10
C ALA A 75 -3.90 27.46 -23.48
N THR A 76 -3.63 26.16 -23.28
CA THR A 76 -4.54 25.07 -23.66
C THR A 76 -5.33 24.49 -22.48
N GLY A 77 -4.82 24.66 -21.26
CA GLY A 77 -5.33 24.00 -20.06
C GLY A 77 -4.93 22.52 -19.96
N ASP A 78 -4.08 22.03 -20.84
CA ASP A 78 -3.64 20.64 -20.84
C ASP A 78 -2.69 20.37 -19.68
N SER A 79 -2.87 19.22 -19.02
CA SER A 79 -1.94 18.75 -18.01
C SER A 79 -0.75 18.09 -18.70
N TYR A 80 0.46 18.25 -18.16
CA TYR A 80 1.64 17.58 -18.69
C TYR A 80 2.42 16.86 -17.60
N VAL A 81 3.02 15.74 -17.98
CA VAL A 81 3.91 14.92 -17.14
C VAL A 81 5.31 15.07 -17.72
N PRO A 82 6.13 16.02 -17.19
CA PRO A 82 7.43 16.36 -17.77
C PRO A 82 8.37 15.17 -17.89
N GLU A 83 8.44 14.32 -16.86
CA GLU A 83 9.37 13.19 -16.80
C GLU A 83 9.09 12.16 -17.89
N ALA A 84 7.81 11.89 -18.15
CA ALA A 84 7.38 10.95 -19.17
C ALA A 84 7.18 11.61 -20.55
N LYS A 85 7.34 12.94 -20.64
CA LYS A 85 7.12 13.74 -21.87
C LYS A 85 5.75 13.50 -22.52
N ILE A 86 4.69 13.49 -21.72
CA ILE A 86 3.31 13.32 -22.21
C ILE A 86 2.40 14.49 -21.82
N TYR A 87 1.45 14.79 -22.69
CA TYR A 87 0.35 15.73 -22.50
C TYR A 87 -0.97 14.97 -22.39
N MET A 88 -1.76 15.33 -21.38
CA MET A 88 -3.14 14.91 -21.21
C MET A 88 -4.05 16.11 -21.45
N PRO A 89 -4.97 16.02 -22.43
CA PRO A 89 -5.90 17.10 -22.72
C PRO A 89 -6.69 17.52 -21.50
N ARG A 90 -7.02 18.82 -21.43
CA ARG A 90 -7.90 19.36 -20.39
C ARG A 90 -9.19 18.55 -20.31
N THR A 91 -9.58 18.20 -19.09
CA THR A 91 -10.87 17.57 -18.82
C THR A 91 -11.97 18.61 -18.60
N GLU A 92 -13.24 18.22 -18.78
CA GLU A 92 -14.37 19.17 -18.69
C GLU A 92 -14.59 19.70 -17.28
N THR A 93 -14.32 18.89 -16.25
CA THR A 93 -14.32 19.38 -14.87
C THR A 93 -12.94 19.95 -14.58
N SER A 94 -12.89 21.05 -13.83
CA SER A 94 -11.66 21.73 -13.41
C SER A 94 -10.78 20.92 -12.46
N SER A 95 -10.97 19.60 -12.36
CA SER A 95 -10.19 18.74 -11.49
C SER A 95 -8.75 18.60 -12.01
N SER A 96 -7.78 18.93 -11.16
CA SER A 96 -6.37 18.82 -11.51
C SER A 96 -5.96 17.35 -11.57
N ALA A 97 -5.19 16.99 -12.59
CA ALA A 97 -4.54 15.69 -12.64
C ALA A 97 -3.45 15.61 -11.57
N LEU A 98 -3.38 14.48 -10.88
CA LEU A 98 -2.34 14.14 -9.92
C LEU A 98 -1.56 12.96 -10.48
N TYR A 99 -0.24 13.04 -10.45
CA TYR A 99 0.61 11.99 -11.02
C TYR A 99 1.76 11.60 -10.12
N SER A 100 2.28 10.40 -10.38
CA SER A 100 3.59 9.96 -9.91
C SER A 100 4.35 9.32 -11.06
N TYR A 101 5.68 9.36 -10.99
CA TYR A 101 6.57 8.85 -12.01
C TYR A 101 7.56 7.86 -11.38
N SER A 102 7.71 6.69 -11.99
CA SER A 102 8.76 5.72 -11.70
C SER A 102 9.62 5.56 -12.95
N ALA A 103 10.89 5.98 -12.85
CA ALA A 103 11.87 5.76 -13.91
C ALA A 103 12.15 4.27 -14.10
N ALA A 104 12.59 3.91 -15.31
CA ALA A 104 13.10 2.58 -15.55
C ALA A 104 14.32 2.30 -14.66
N SER A 105 14.40 1.12 -14.05
CA SER A 105 15.51 0.71 -13.20
C SER A 105 15.79 -0.78 -13.33
N THR A 106 17.01 -1.19 -13.04
CA THR A 106 17.39 -2.61 -12.99
C THR A 106 17.57 -3.00 -11.53
N PHE A 107 16.89 -4.05 -11.10
CA PHE A 107 17.05 -4.64 -9.78
C PHE A 107 18.32 -5.50 -9.72
N ASP A 108 18.83 -5.75 -8.51
CA ASP A 108 20.06 -6.54 -8.28
C ASP A 108 19.95 -7.99 -8.81
N ASN A 109 18.74 -8.50 -8.99
CA ASN A 109 18.46 -9.81 -9.57
C ASN A 109 18.42 -9.81 -11.11
N GLY A 110 18.66 -8.67 -11.75
CA GLY A 110 18.62 -8.48 -13.20
C GLY A 110 17.24 -8.14 -13.77
N ASP A 111 16.19 -8.05 -12.94
CA ASP A 111 14.86 -7.67 -13.41
C ASP A 111 14.85 -6.19 -13.81
N VAL A 112 14.28 -5.89 -14.98
CA VAL A 112 14.10 -4.51 -15.43
C VAL A 112 12.70 -4.05 -15.03
N LYS A 113 12.64 -3.03 -14.18
CA LYS A 113 11.43 -2.25 -13.95
C LYS A 113 11.29 -1.25 -15.09
N ASP A 114 10.22 -1.38 -15.87
CA ASP A 114 9.89 -0.41 -16.92
C ASP A 114 9.50 0.95 -16.33
N GLU A 115 9.61 1.99 -17.16
CA GLU A 115 9.03 3.30 -16.89
C GLU A 115 7.52 3.21 -16.68
N GLU A 116 7.02 3.82 -15.61
CA GLU A 116 5.62 3.79 -15.23
C GLU A 116 5.16 5.15 -14.72
N VAL A 117 4.02 5.63 -15.24
CA VAL A 117 3.31 6.81 -14.72
C VAL A 117 2.03 6.33 -14.08
N THR A 118 1.72 6.80 -12.86
CA THR A 118 0.36 6.67 -12.31
C THR A 118 -0.35 8.01 -12.38
N ILE A 119 -1.63 8.01 -12.79
CA ILE A 119 -2.43 9.23 -12.94
C ILE A 119 -3.80 9.03 -12.30
N THR A 120 -4.23 10.02 -11.52
CA THR A 120 -5.59 10.15 -10.97
C THR A 120 -6.02 11.62 -11.02
N SER A 121 -7.25 11.95 -10.61
CA SER A 121 -7.70 13.34 -10.46
C SER A 121 -7.86 13.74 -8.99
N SER A 122 -7.79 15.04 -8.73
CA SER A 122 -8.11 15.59 -7.41
C SER A 122 -9.54 15.26 -6.97
N SER A 123 -10.49 15.13 -7.90
CA SER A 123 -11.88 14.75 -7.62
C SER A 123 -12.00 13.29 -7.17
N VAL A 124 -11.34 12.36 -7.86
CA VAL A 124 -11.28 10.94 -7.47
C VAL A 124 -10.63 10.79 -6.09
N MET A 125 -9.50 11.48 -5.88
CA MET A 125 -8.78 11.44 -4.60
C MET A 125 -9.59 12.01 -3.45
N SER A 126 -10.24 13.16 -3.65
CA SER A 126 -11.10 13.77 -2.64
C SER A 126 -12.27 12.85 -2.28
N SER A 127 -12.89 12.24 -3.28
CA SER A 127 -13.99 11.29 -3.09
C SER A 127 -13.54 10.05 -2.29
N ALA A 128 -12.33 9.53 -2.57
CA ALA A 128 -11.76 8.41 -1.84
C ALA A 128 -11.48 8.74 -0.38
N LYS A 129 -10.92 9.92 -0.11
CA LYS A 129 -10.65 10.40 1.25
C LYS A 129 -11.93 10.66 2.03
N VAL A 130 -12.94 11.27 1.42
CA VAL A 130 -14.26 11.48 2.05
C VAL A 130 -14.84 10.15 2.49
N LYS A 131 -14.82 9.13 1.62
CA LYS A 131 -15.26 7.78 1.99
C LYS A 131 -14.49 7.21 3.20
N GLY A 132 -13.17 7.40 3.22
CA GLY A 132 -12.33 7.02 4.37
C GLY A 132 -12.69 7.77 5.66
N MET A 133 -12.97 9.07 5.56
CA MET A 133 -13.37 9.89 6.71
C MET A 133 -14.73 9.51 7.28
N THR A 134 -15.68 9.13 6.43
CA THR A 134 -17.03 8.74 6.85
C THR A 134 -17.11 7.31 7.36
N THR A 135 -16.05 6.50 7.20
CA THR A 135 -16.03 5.12 7.69
C THR A 135 -16.00 5.10 9.22
N GLN A 136 -16.75 4.22 9.86
CA GLN A 136 -16.86 4.17 11.33
C GLN A 136 -15.78 3.27 11.93
N GLY A 137 -15.00 3.80 12.87
CA GLY A 137 -13.92 3.08 13.54
C GLY A 137 -12.62 2.98 12.75
N VAL A 138 -11.56 2.54 13.43
CA VAL A 138 -10.22 2.39 12.84
C VAL A 138 -10.14 1.13 11.98
N ALA A 139 -10.68 0.00 12.45
CA ALA A 139 -10.60 -1.27 11.73
C ALA A 139 -11.23 -1.18 10.32
N ALA A 140 -12.47 -0.69 10.23
CA ALA A 140 -13.13 -0.50 8.93
C ALA A 140 -12.42 0.54 8.06
N PHE A 141 -11.79 1.58 8.66
CA PHE A 141 -10.96 2.52 7.90
C PHE A 141 -9.73 1.82 7.30
N LEU A 142 -9.03 0.98 8.07
CA LEU A 142 -7.88 0.22 7.58
C LEU A 142 -8.27 -0.74 6.43
N GLU A 143 -9.45 -1.35 6.52
CA GLU A 143 -10.00 -2.17 5.43
C GLU A 143 -10.30 -1.36 4.15
N SER A 144 -10.51 -0.04 4.27
CA SER A 144 -10.72 0.86 3.13
C SER A 144 -9.42 1.32 2.46
N ILE A 145 -8.25 1.13 3.10
CA ILE A 145 -6.95 1.61 2.59
C ILE A 145 -6.61 1.03 1.21
N PRO A 146 -6.81 -0.27 0.91
CA PRO A 146 -6.52 -0.81 -0.42
C PRO A 146 -7.30 -0.09 -1.52
N GLN A 147 -8.58 0.23 -1.29
CA GLN A 147 -9.37 1.01 -2.23
C GLN A 147 -8.82 2.44 -2.38
N LEU A 148 -8.46 3.09 -1.26
CA LEU A 148 -7.86 4.42 -1.29
C LEU A 148 -6.56 4.40 -2.12
N GLN A 149 -5.67 3.44 -1.89
CA GLN A 149 -4.43 3.27 -2.63
C GLN A 149 -4.67 2.98 -4.11
N ALA A 150 -5.68 2.17 -4.44
CA ALA A 150 -6.07 1.90 -5.81
C ALA A 150 -6.59 3.15 -6.52
N CYS A 151 -7.49 3.92 -5.90
CA CYS A 151 -7.96 5.20 -6.47
C CYS A 151 -6.90 6.29 -6.51
N SER A 152 -5.91 6.14 -5.65
CA SER A 152 -4.69 6.90 -5.73
C SER A 152 -4.01 6.63 -7.08
N ARG A 153 -3.73 5.38 -7.45
CA ARG A 153 -3.03 5.08 -8.70
C ARG A 153 -3.93 5.30 -9.92
N ALA A 154 -5.19 4.89 -9.80
CA ALA A 154 -6.30 4.90 -10.77
C ALA A 154 -5.95 4.36 -12.16
N PHE A 155 -4.98 4.96 -12.85
CA PHE A 155 -4.46 4.53 -14.13
C PHE A 155 -2.95 4.36 -14.10
N PHE A 156 -2.47 3.34 -14.78
CA PHE A 156 -1.05 3.10 -15.06
C PHE A 156 -0.80 3.33 -16.54
N ILE A 157 0.23 4.10 -16.86
CA ILE A 157 0.73 4.29 -18.22
C ILE A 157 2.12 3.69 -18.27
N LYS A 158 2.32 2.72 -19.15
CA LYS A 158 3.62 2.13 -19.44
C LYS A 158 3.97 2.34 -20.90
N PHE A 159 5.26 2.35 -21.22
CA PHE A 159 5.74 2.53 -22.61
C PHE A 159 6.23 1.23 -23.26
N VAL A 160 6.07 0.12 -22.55
CA VAL A 160 6.32 -1.25 -23.01
C VAL A 160 5.05 -2.07 -22.75
N ASP A 161 4.78 -3.06 -23.60
CA ASP A 161 3.62 -3.96 -23.49
C ASP A 161 3.79 -4.96 -22.33
N THR A 162 3.78 -4.44 -21.10
CA THR A 162 3.88 -5.22 -19.87
C THR A 162 2.74 -4.86 -18.93
N LYS A 163 2.26 -5.86 -18.20
CA LYS A 163 1.28 -5.60 -17.15
C LYS A 163 1.93 -4.81 -16.00
N PRO A 164 1.19 -3.94 -15.28
CA PRO A 164 1.65 -3.36 -14.02
C PRO A 164 1.98 -4.47 -13.01
N GLN A 165 3.08 -4.31 -12.26
CA GLN A 165 3.59 -5.36 -11.36
C GLN A 165 2.73 -5.58 -10.10
N PHE A 166 1.94 -4.58 -9.67
CA PHE A 166 1.41 -4.53 -8.30
C PHE A 166 -0.09 -4.30 -8.18
N ALA A 167 -0.87 -4.49 -9.26
CA ALA A 167 -2.31 -4.31 -9.19
C ALA A 167 -3.05 -5.29 -10.11
N GLU A 168 -4.22 -5.73 -9.64
CA GLU A 168 -5.24 -6.21 -10.57
C GLU A 168 -5.63 -5.02 -11.45
N THR A 169 -5.25 -5.10 -12.73
CA THR A 169 -5.53 -4.03 -13.68
C THR A 169 -6.27 -4.54 -14.89
N THR A 170 -7.15 -3.70 -15.42
CA THR A 170 -7.78 -3.93 -16.72
C THR A 170 -7.08 -3.09 -17.76
N PHE A 171 -6.62 -3.72 -18.84
CA PHE A 171 -6.13 -3.00 -20.01
C PHE A 171 -7.25 -2.15 -20.61
N LEU A 172 -6.97 -0.88 -20.87
CA LEU A 172 -7.93 0.05 -21.45
C LEU A 172 -7.64 0.33 -22.92
N ALA A 173 -6.41 0.75 -23.22
CA ALA A 173 -6.07 1.20 -24.56
C ALA A 173 -4.56 1.20 -24.82
N LYS A 174 -4.25 1.14 -26.12
CA LYS A 174 -2.93 1.40 -26.69
C LYS A 174 -3.00 2.72 -27.44
N VAL A 175 -2.23 3.72 -27.03
CA VAL A 175 -2.22 5.05 -27.64
C VAL A 175 -0.86 5.32 -28.28
N PRO A 176 -0.77 5.44 -29.61
CA PRO A 176 0.47 5.82 -30.27
C PRO A 176 0.80 7.29 -29.97
N LEU A 177 2.06 7.58 -29.65
CA LEU A 177 2.56 8.91 -29.36
C LEU A 177 3.30 9.51 -30.57
N GLN A 178 3.45 10.83 -30.60
CA GLN A 178 4.05 11.56 -31.72
C GLN A 178 5.57 11.37 -31.78
N ASP A 179 6.20 11.02 -30.65
CA ASP A 179 7.63 10.71 -30.51
C ASP A 179 7.98 9.27 -30.90
N GLY A 180 7.02 8.50 -31.42
CA GLY A 180 7.20 7.10 -31.83
C GLY A 180 7.02 6.06 -30.71
N ARG A 181 6.87 6.49 -29.45
CA ARG A 181 6.52 5.58 -28.35
C ARG A 181 5.05 5.16 -28.43
N THR A 182 4.69 4.13 -27.67
CA THR A 182 3.30 3.72 -27.47
C THR A 182 3.00 3.72 -25.97
N ALA A 183 1.94 4.41 -25.57
CA ALA A 183 1.40 4.35 -24.22
C ALA A 183 0.40 3.19 -24.07
N TYR A 184 0.66 2.30 -23.12
CA TYR A 184 -0.21 1.20 -22.71
C TYR A 184 -0.92 1.59 -21.41
N ILE A 185 -2.22 1.83 -21.50
CA ILE A 185 -3.02 2.39 -20.41
C ILE A 185 -3.78 1.26 -19.73
N HIS A 186 -3.59 1.13 -18.43
CA HIS A 186 -4.27 0.16 -17.58
C HIS A 186 -5.03 0.88 -16.47
N LYS A 187 -6.20 0.36 -16.10
CA LYS A 187 -6.99 0.86 -14.97
C LYS A 187 -6.81 -0.05 -13.76
N ASP A 188 -6.57 0.52 -12.59
CA ASP A 188 -6.58 -0.20 -11.31
C ASP A 188 -8.03 -0.58 -10.95
N VAL A 189 -8.35 -1.88 -10.95
CA VAL A 189 -9.73 -2.35 -10.70
C VAL A 189 -10.16 -2.14 -9.24
N GLY A 190 -9.19 -1.93 -8.34
CA GLY A 190 -9.47 -1.62 -6.94
C GLY A 190 -10.13 -0.25 -6.76
N CYS A 191 -10.00 0.66 -7.73
CA CYS A 191 -10.67 1.95 -7.66
C CYS A 191 -12.13 1.86 -8.12
N LYS A 192 -13.04 1.87 -7.14
CA LYS A 192 -14.50 1.81 -7.37
C LYS A 192 -15.16 3.18 -7.53
N ILE A 193 -14.39 4.27 -7.58
CA ILE A 193 -14.88 5.63 -7.79
C ILE A 193 -14.93 5.88 -9.30
N SER A 194 -15.87 6.71 -9.77
CA SER A 194 -15.92 7.04 -11.20
C SER A 194 -14.64 7.74 -11.63
N THR A 195 -14.06 7.25 -12.73
CA THR A 195 -12.82 7.76 -13.32
C THR A 195 -13.00 8.10 -14.81
N GLU A 196 -14.24 8.20 -15.28
CA GLU A 196 -14.56 8.33 -16.71
C GLU A 196 -13.91 9.55 -17.35
N GLU A 197 -13.89 10.66 -16.64
CA GLU A 197 -13.29 11.90 -17.10
C GLU A 197 -11.79 11.74 -17.41
N VAL A 198 -11.03 11.25 -16.43
CA VAL A 198 -9.59 11.00 -16.58
C VAL A 198 -9.35 9.95 -17.66
N GLN A 199 -10.16 8.89 -17.69
CA GLN A 199 -10.10 7.87 -18.72
C GLN A 199 -10.23 8.48 -20.13
N ASN A 200 -11.24 9.33 -20.34
CA ASN A 200 -11.50 9.96 -21.64
C ASN A 200 -10.36 10.88 -22.09
N ALA A 201 -9.71 11.59 -21.15
CA ALA A 201 -8.54 12.39 -21.45
C ALA A 201 -7.31 11.52 -21.77
N LEU A 202 -7.12 10.41 -21.04
CA LEU A 202 -6.02 9.48 -21.28
C LEU A 202 -6.09 8.80 -22.65
N LEU A 203 -7.30 8.54 -23.17
CA LEU A 203 -7.48 8.02 -24.54
C LEU A 203 -7.03 9.01 -25.64
N LYS A 204 -6.77 10.27 -25.28
CA LYS A 204 -6.33 11.34 -26.18
C LYS A 204 -4.92 11.84 -25.84
N LEU A 205 -4.12 11.04 -25.13
CA LEU A 205 -2.72 11.34 -24.79
C LEU A 205 -1.89 11.70 -26.03
N ARG A 206 -0.92 12.60 -25.83
CA ARG A 206 0.06 13.03 -26.84
C ARG A 206 1.44 13.10 -26.20
N SER A 207 2.52 13.00 -26.98
CA SER A 207 3.87 13.25 -26.48
C SER A 207 4.28 14.71 -26.63
N PHE A 208 5.34 15.10 -25.92
CA PHE A 208 6.07 16.33 -26.18
C PHE A 208 6.86 16.19 -27.50
N ASN A 209 6.80 17.21 -28.36
CA ASN A 209 7.65 17.32 -29.57
C ASN A 209 8.98 18.00 -29.24
#